data_AF-A0A7C7A0Y5-F1
#
_entry.id   AF-A0A7C7A0Y5-F1
#
_cell.length_a   1.000
_cell.length_b   1.000
_cell.length_c   1.000
_cell.angle_alpha   90.00
_cell.angle_beta   90.00
_cell.angle_gamma   90.00
#
_symmetry.space_group_name_H-M   'P 1'
#
loop_
_entity.id
_entity.type
_entity.pdbx_description
1 polymer ?
#
loop_
_entity_poly.entity_id
_entity_poly.type
_entity_poly.pdbx_seq_one_letter_code
_entity_poly.pdbx_strand_id
1 'polypeptide(L)'
;MKKKPSREYTTAELWGYREPTPSELRLAGAFKKAGIEFDTEVPIKQFTCGFLINDWLIVEVDGETHVISSRLEDDDKRQKILEESGFTVMRVRAMDILYESGLKKCVAKIERMLAKGPPGTEKVGFEPVRREIAAKAKRQGVKEQEKRARKAAKHYNLDSTTVAADSDSCESMEDYFGEDDVDFATLLEQYDWTEIPEKDDQERRKD
;
A
#
# COMPACT_ATOMS: atom_id res chain seq x y z
N MET A 1 26.07 8.07 32.24
CA MET A 1 26.16 8.27 30.77
C MET A 1 24.96 9.07 30.29
N LYS A 2 25.12 10.04 29.38
CA LYS A 2 23.98 10.74 28.76
C LYS A 2 23.38 9.83 27.68
N LYS A 3 22.15 9.36 27.86
CA LYS A 3 21.43 8.58 26.83
C LYS A 3 21.35 9.44 25.56
N LYS A 4 21.85 8.92 24.43
CA LYS A 4 21.65 9.55 23.12
C LYS A 4 20.13 9.54 22.85
N PRO A 5 19.55 10.63 22.30
CA PRO A 5 18.13 10.65 22.00
C PRO A 5 17.82 9.55 20.98
N SER A 6 16.85 8.68 21.31
CA SER A 6 16.30 7.70 20.37
C SER A 6 15.77 8.47 19.17
N ARG A 7 16.29 8.17 17.99
CA ARG A 7 15.86 8.80 16.75
C ARG A 7 14.38 8.48 16.53
N GLU A 8 13.52 9.49 16.65
CA GLU A 8 12.10 9.36 16.38
C GLU A 8 11.91 9.24 14.87
N TYR A 9 11.52 8.06 14.40
CA TYR A 9 11.06 7.89 13.03
C TYR A 9 9.71 8.59 12.91
N THR A 10 9.60 9.51 11.96
CA THR A 10 8.27 10.03 11.62
C THR A 10 7.49 8.90 10.95
N THR A 11 6.20 8.79 11.22
CA THR A 11 5.33 7.81 10.57
C THR A 11 5.52 7.85 9.05
N ALA A 12 5.62 9.03 8.44
CA ALA A 12 5.90 9.20 7.01
C ALA A 12 7.21 8.54 6.49
N GLU A 13 8.23 8.35 7.34
CA GLU A 13 9.46 7.64 6.99
C GLU A 13 9.30 6.11 7.06
N LEU A 14 8.48 5.62 7.98
CA LEU A 14 8.06 4.22 8.06
C LEU A 14 7.07 3.85 6.92
N TRP A 15 6.20 4.79 6.52
CA TRP A 15 5.19 4.61 5.46
C TRP A 15 5.70 4.92 4.05
N GLY A 16 6.96 5.34 3.89
CA GLY A 16 7.54 5.67 2.59
C GLY A 16 7.85 4.48 1.68
N TYR A 17 7.87 3.27 2.27
CA TYR A 17 7.91 1.98 1.58
C TYR A 17 6.54 1.33 1.66
N ARG A 18 5.79 1.37 0.57
CA ARG A 18 4.70 0.41 0.38
C ARG A 18 5.21 -0.62 -0.59
N GLU A 19 5.50 -1.82 -0.09
CA GLU A 19 5.67 -2.95 -0.98
C GLU A 19 4.33 -3.19 -1.71
N PRO A 20 4.35 -3.47 -3.01
CA PRO A 20 3.13 -3.80 -3.72
C PRO A 20 2.50 -5.03 -3.07
N THR A 21 1.21 -4.94 -2.77
CA THR A 21 0.52 -6.04 -2.12
C THR A 21 0.49 -7.27 -3.04
N PRO A 22 0.41 -8.50 -2.50
CA PRO A 22 0.31 -9.70 -3.32
C PRO A 22 -0.82 -9.64 -4.37
N SER A 23 -1.95 -9.02 -4.01
CA SER A 23 -3.08 -8.81 -4.92
C SER A 23 -2.74 -7.85 -6.07
N GLU A 24 -2.03 -6.75 -5.79
CA GLU A 24 -1.55 -5.82 -6.82
C GLU A 24 -0.56 -6.51 -7.77
N LEU A 25 0.38 -7.31 -7.25
CA LEU A 25 1.33 -8.07 -8.08
C LEU A 25 0.61 -9.06 -9.00
N ARG A 26 -0.40 -9.77 -8.51
CA ARG A 26 -1.20 -10.69 -9.33
C ARG A 26 -1.98 -9.98 -10.41
N LEU A 27 -2.58 -8.83 -10.07
CA LEU A 27 -3.32 -8.01 -11.02
C LEU A 27 -2.39 -7.43 -12.11
N ALA A 28 -1.22 -6.92 -11.72
CA ALA A 28 -0.19 -6.45 -12.63
C ALA A 28 0.29 -7.57 -13.59
N GLY A 29 0.48 -8.78 -13.07
CA GLY A 29 0.81 -9.96 -13.89
C GLY A 29 -0.29 -10.30 -14.89
N ALA A 30 -1.56 -10.16 -14.50
CA ALA A 30 -2.69 -10.39 -15.40
C ALA A 30 -2.79 -9.32 -16.50
N PHE A 31 -2.55 -8.05 -16.17
CA PHE A 31 -2.49 -6.96 -17.16
C PHE A 31 -1.38 -7.19 -18.19
N LYS A 32 -0.18 -7.59 -17.76
CA LYS A 32 0.91 -7.94 -18.67
C LYS A 32 0.53 -9.10 -19.61
N LYS A 33 -0.14 -10.13 -19.09
CA LYS A 33 -0.62 -11.26 -19.92
C LYS A 33 -1.70 -10.84 -20.93
N ALA A 34 -2.52 -9.87 -20.57
CA ALA A 34 -3.55 -9.31 -21.45
C ALA A 34 -3.01 -8.24 -22.42
N GLY A 35 -1.73 -7.88 -22.34
CA GLY A 35 -1.15 -6.81 -23.17
C GLY A 35 -1.65 -5.41 -22.83
N ILE A 36 -2.15 -5.21 -21.61
CA ILE A 36 -2.63 -3.90 -21.13
C ILE A 36 -1.45 -3.12 -20.59
N GLU A 37 -1.22 -1.92 -21.12
CA GLU A 37 -0.23 -0.98 -20.57
C GLU A 37 -0.78 -0.28 -19.33
N PHE A 38 0.03 -0.22 -18.28
CA PHE A 38 -0.36 0.42 -17.02
C PHE A 38 0.83 1.07 -16.33
N ASP A 39 0.54 2.13 -15.59
CA ASP A 39 1.47 2.77 -14.66
C ASP A 39 1.06 2.44 -13.22
N THR A 40 2.03 2.35 -12.32
CA THR A 40 1.81 2.03 -10.90
C THR A 40 2.15 3.22 -10.02
N GLU A 41 1.46 3.33 -8.87
CA GLU A 41 1.69 4.37 -7.86
C GLU A 41 1.68 5.79 -8.43
N VAL A 42 0.71 6.10 -9.28
CA VAL A 42 0.67 7.39 -9.97
C VAL A 42 0.06 8.46 -9.04
N PRO A 43 0.80 9.54 -8.70
CA PRO A 43 0.27 10.62 -7.86
C PRO A 43 -0.64 11.53 -8.70
N ILE A 44 -1.95 11.34 -8.60
CA ILE A 44 -2.95 12.16 -9.27
C ILE A 44 -3.53 13.17 -8.27
N LYS A 45 -3.26 14.45 -8.51
CA LYS A 45 -3.59 15.56 -7.60
C LYS A 45 -2.95 15.36 -6.21
N GLN A 46 -3.75 15.01 -5.22
CA GLN A 46 -3.35 14.83 -3.81
C GLN A 46 -3.41 13.37 -3.37
N PHE A 47 -3.68 12.45 -4.31
CA PHE A 47 -3.86 11.03 -4.04
C PHE A 47 -2.86 10.20 -4.84
N THR A 48 -2.40 9.09 -4.26
CA THR A 48 -1.59 8.10 -4.97
C THR A 48 -2.49 6.96 -5.41
N CYS A 49 -2.67 6.82 -6.72
CA CYS A 49 -3.50 5.78 -7.30
C CYS A 49 -2.69 4.50 -7.52
N GLY A 50 -3.33 3.34 -7.32
CA GLY A 50 -2.68 2.03 -7.49
C GLY A 50 -2.22 1.79 -8.92
N PHE A 51 -3.16 1.76 -9.86
CA PHE A 51 -2.88 1.60 -11.29
C PHE A 51 -3.57 2.69 -12.12
N LEU A 52 -2.88 3.17 -13.16
CA LEU A 52 -3.44 4.04 -14.19
C LEU A 52 -3.30 3.36 -15.56
N ILE A 53 -4.41 3.27 -16.29
CA ILE A 53 -4.51 2.61 -17.60
C ILE A 53 -5.02 3.65 -18.62
N ASN A 54 -4.34 3.74 -19.77
CA ASN A 54 -4.67 4.64 -20.89
C ASN A 54 -4.91 6.11 -20.49
N ASP A 55 -4.29 6.62 -19.43
CA ASP A 55 -4.41 8.00 -18.94
C ASP A 55 -5.81 8.43 -18.49
N TRP A 56 -6.73 7.48 -18.25
CA TRP A 56 -8.09 7.79 -17.83
C TRP A 56 -8.71 6.80 -16.85
N LEU A 57 -8.32 5.52 -16.89
CA LEU A 57 -8.87 4.50 -16.02
C LEU A 57 -7.94 4.26 -14.84
N ILE A 58 -8.42 4.57 -13.64
CA ILE A 58 -7.73 4.31 -12.39
C ILE A 58 -8.28 2.99 -11.82
N VAL A 59 -7.39 2.08 -11.42
CA VAL A 59 -7.77 0.85 -10.72
C VAL A 59 -7.15 0.85 -9.32
N GLU A 60 -7.99 0.79 -8.30
CA GLU A 60 -7.59 0.73 -6.89
C GLU A 60 -7.90 -0.66 -6.33
N VAL A 61 -6.96 -1.25 -5.59
CA VAL A 61 -7.14 -2.53 -4.92
C VAL A 61 -7.38 -2.27 -3.44
N ASP A 62 -8.62 -2.44 -3.00
CA ASP A 62 -9.01 -2.21 -1.61
C ASP A 62 -8.77 -3.47 -0.77
N GLY A 63 -8.06 -3.31 0.35
CA GLY A 63 -7.87 -4.37 1.34
C GLY A 63 -9.12 -4.59 2.20
N GLU A 64 -9.13 -5.62 3.05
CA GLU A 64 -10.26 -5.89 3.97
C GLU A 64 -10.31 -4.92 5.16
N THR A 65 -9.31 -4.06 5.36
CA THR A 65 -9.23 -3.13 6.51
C THR A 65 -10.19 -1.92 6.40
N HIS A 66 -11.17 -1.94 5.48
CA HIS A 66 -12.13 -0.85 5.24
C HIS A 66 -13.44 -0.96 6.05
N VAL A 67 -13.43 -1.63 7.20
CA VAL A 67 -14.66 -1.82 8.04
C VAL A 67 -14.98 -0.60 8.93
N ILE A 68 -14.12 0.43 8.95
CA ILE A 68 -14.38 1.66 9.73
C ILE A 68 -15.12 2.67 8.86
N SER A 69 -16.38 2.96 9.22
CA SER A 69 -17.31 3.85 8.51
C SER A 69 -16.73 5.22 8.14
N SER A 70 -15.82 5.76 8.96
CA SER A 70 -15.18 7.07 8.69
C SER A 70 -14.29 7.07 7.44
N ARG A 71 -13.68 5.93 7.07
CA ARG A 71 -12.81 5.84 5.87
C ARG A 71 -13.61 5.72 4.58
N LEU A 72 -14.82 5.16 4.62
CA LEU A 72 -15.70 5.06 3.45
C LEU A 72 -16.10 6.44 2.92
N GLU A 73 -16.43 7.39 3.79
CA GLU A 73 -16.78 8.74 3.36
C GLU A 73 -15.61 9.47 2.70
N ASP A 74 -14.39 9.26 3.19
CA ASP A 74 -13.18 9.85 2.62
C ASP A 74 -12.81 9.19 1.30
N ASP A 75 -13.04 7.88 1.20
CA ASP A 75 -12.90 7.10 -0.03
C ASP A 75 -13.89 7.58 -1.11
N ASP A 76 -15.15 7.85 -0.77
CA ASP A 76 -16.16 8.36 -1.71
C ASP A 76 -15.87 9.80 -2.17
N LYS A 77 -15.44 10.66 -1.25
CA LYS A 77 -14.97 12.01 -1.60
C LYS A 77 -13.76 11.95 -2.55
N ARG A 78 -12.80 11.05 -2.27
CA ARG A 78 -11.64 10.82 -3.16
C ARG A 78 -12.10 10.41 -4.55
N GLN A 79 -12.99 9.43 -4.63
CA GLN A 79 -13.50 8.94 -5.91
C GLN A 79 -14.17 10.06 -6.70
N LYS A 80 -15.04 10.85 -6.05
CA LYS A 80 -15.74 11.97 -6.69
C LYS A 80 -14.76 13.02 -7.25
N ILE A 81 -13.73 13.39 -6.49
CA ILE A 81 -12.71 14.37 -6.95
C ILE A 81 -11.96 13.86 -8.18
N LEU A 82 -11.63 12.56 -8.22
CA LEU A 82 -10.95 11.94 -9.35
C LEU A 82 -11.87 11.87 -10.59
N GLU A 83 -13.14 11.52 -10.39
CA GLU A 83 -14.14 11.45 -11.46
C GLU A 83 -14.47 12.83 -12.05
N GLU A 84 -14.59 13.86 -11.20
CA GLU A 84 -14.74 15.25 -11.64
C GLU A 84 -13.54 15.74 -12.46
N SER A 85 -12.36 15.15 -12.24
CA SER A 85 -11.14 15.42 -13.01
C SER A 85 -11.08 14.67 -14.34
N GLY A 86 -12.07 13.82 -14.61
CA GLY A 86 -12.21 13.08 -15.87
C GLY A 86 -11.65 11.68 -15.87
N PHE A 87 -11.21 11.20 -14.71
CA PHE A 87 -10.80 9.82 -14.56
C PHE A 87 -12.02 8.94 -14.28
N THR A 88 -11.88 7.66 -14.55
CA THR A 88 -12.84 6.65 -14.10
C THR A 88 -12.14 5.83 -13.05
N VAL A 89 -12.71 5.75 -11.85
CA VAL A 89 -12.13 4.95 -10.76
C VAL A 89 -12.86 3.61 -10.71
N MET A 90 -12.10 2.52 -10.79
CA MET A 90 -12.60 1.18 -10.59
C MET A 90 -11.93 0.55 -9.38
N ARG A 91 -12.70 0.39 -8.31
CA ARG A 91 -12.26 -0.35 -7.12
C ARG A 91 -12.44 -1.85 -7.30
N VAL A 92 -11.43 -2.60 -6.89
CA VAL A 92 -11.43 -4.06 -6.87
C VAL A 92 -11.07 -4.50 -5.47
N ARG A 93 -11.90 -5.34 -4.86
CA ARG A 93 -11.59 -5.90 -3.56
C ARG A 93 -10.43 -6.88 -3.70
N ALA A 94 -9.48 -6.83 -2.79
CA ALA A 94 -8.36 -7.76 -2.75
C ALA A 94 -8.84 -9.22 -2.81
N MET A 95 -9.91 -9.56 -2.09
CA MET A 95 -10.48 -10.91 -2.07
C MET A 95 -10.93 -11.42 -3.44
N ASP A 96 -11.43 -10.53 -4.31
CA ASP A 96 -11.87 -10.89 -5.66
C ASP A 96 -10.66 -11.22 -6.56
N ILE A 97 -9.44 -10.78 -6.20
CA ILE A 97 -8.19 -11.04 -6.94
C ILE A 97 -7.51 -12.34 -6.50
N LEU A 98 -7.79 -12.83 -5.28
CA LEU A 98 -7.19 -14.07 -4.78
C LEU A 98 -7.51 -15.29 -5.66
N TYR A 99 -8.72 -15.32 -6.21
CA TYR A 99 -9.21 -16.41 -7.06
C TYR A 99 -9.06 -16.10 -8.55
N GLU A 100 -8.62 -17.08 -9.35
CA GLU A 100 -8.43 -16.88 -10.80
C GLU A 100 -9.71 -16.46 -11.53
N SER A 101 -10.86 -16.98 -11.11
CA SER A 101 -12.16 -16.64 -11.71
C SER A 101 -12.52 -15.17 -11.49
N GLY A 102 -12.23 -14.63 -10.30
CA GLY A 102 -12.43 -13.22 -9.98
C GLY A 102 -11.43 -12.32 -10.71
N LEU A 103 -10.15 -12.73 -10.78
CA LEU A 103 -9.13 -12.04 -11.56
C LEU A 103 -9.50 -11.94 -13.05
N LYS A 104 -9.93 -13.04 -13.68
CA LYS A 104 -10.39 -13.04 -15.08
C LYS A 104 -11.59 -12.12 -15.29
N LYS A 105 -12.56 -12.12 -14.37
CA LYS A 105 -13.71 -11.19 -14.42
C LYS A 105 -13.27 -9.73 -14.33
N CYS A 106 -12.28 -9.42 -13.51
CA CYS A 106 -11.74 -8.07 -13.37
C CYS A 106 -11.07 -7.61 -14.66
N VAL A 107 -10.18 -8.43 -15.24
CA VAL A 107 -9.53 -8.11 -16.52
C VAL A 107 -10.56 -7.95 -17.64
N ALA A 108 -11.52 -8.87 -17.77
CA ALA A 108 -12.58 -8.77 -18.77
C ALA A 108 -13.49 -7.53 -18.57
N LYS A 109 -13.65 -7.06 -17.33
CA LYS A 109 -14.36 -5.80 -17.06
C LYS A 109 -13.54 -4.61 -17.54
N ILE A 110 -12.24 -4.60 -17.26
CA ILE A 110 -11.31 -3.55 -17.72
C ILE A 110 -11.28 -3.52 -19.25
N GLU A 111 -11.10 -4.65 -19.93
CA GLU A 111 -11.10 -4.73 -21.39
C GLU A 111 -12.38 -4.15 -22.00
N ARG A 112 -13.55 -4.46 -21.41
CA ARG A 112 -14.82 -3.86 -21.84
C ARG A 112 -14.87 -2.35 -21.64
N MET A 113 -14.26 -1.83 -20.58
CA MET A 113 -14.16 -0.38 -20.35
C MET A 113 -13.19 0.27 -21.34
N LEU A 114 -12.06 -0.37 -21.63
CA LEU A 114 -11.11 0.09 -22.64
C LEU A 114 -11.73 0.11 -24.04
N ALA A 115 -12.54 -0.91 -24.38
CA ALA A 115 -13.26 -0.97 -25.65
C ALA A 115 -14.34 0.12 -25.80
N LYS A 116 -15.00 0.50 -24.70
CA LYS A 116 -15.95 1.63 -24.68
C LYS A 116 -15.25 2.99 -24.75
N GLY A 117 -14.01 3.04 -24.28
CA GLY A 117 -13.23 4.27 -24.19
C GLY A 117 -13.61 5.12 -22.96
N PRO A 118 -12.93 6.27 -22.79
CA PRO A 118 -13.14 7.13 -21.63
C PRO A 118 -14.54 7.75 -21.63
N PRO A 119 -15.22 7.80 -20.48
CA PRO A 119 -16.45 8.58 -20.36
C PRO A 119 -16.14 10.07 -20.55
N GLY A 120 -17.03 10.78 -21.23
CA GLY A 120 -16.91 12.24 -21.44
C GLY A 120 -16.05 12.67 -22.63
N THR A 121 -15.65 11.76 -23.53
CA THR A 121 -15.01 12.10 -24.82
C THR A 121 -15.86 13.03 -25.70
N GLU A 122 -17.18 13.07 -25.47
CA GLU A 122 -18.09 14.00 -26.17
C GLU A 122 -17.90 15.47 -25.75
N LYS A 123 -17.29 15.74 -24.58
CA LYS A 123 -17.05 17.11 -24.11
C LYS A 123 -15.73 17.64 -24.68
N VAL A 124 -15.84 18.56 -25.64
CA VAL A 124 -14.71 19.23 -26.31
C VAL A 124 -13.78 19.87 -25.26
N GLY A 125 -12.49 19.53 -25.31
CA GLY A 125 -11.45 20.12 -24.45
C GLY A 125 -11.17 19.37 -23.12
N PHE A 126 -11.99 18.39 -22.75
CA PHE A 126 -11.80 17.63 -21.51
C PHE A 126 -10.66 16.61 -21.61
N GLU A 127 -10.52 15.99 -22.78
CA GLU A 127 -9.51 14.99 -23.06
C GLU A 127 -8.06 15.49 -22.99
N PRO A 128 -7.68 16.64 -23.58
CA PRO A 128 -6.31 17.15 -23.48
C PRO A 128 -5.93 17.55 -22.05
N VAL A 129 -6.86 18.15 -21.29
CA VAL A 129 -6.62 18.53 -19.90
C VAL A 129 -6.36 17.30 -19.04
N ARG A 130 -7.16 16.24 -19.20
CA ARG A 130 -6.94 14.98 -18.48
C ARG A 130 -5.59 14.36 -18.82
N ARG A 131 -5.23 14.30 -20.11
CA ARG A 131 -3.93 13.77 -20.55
C ARG A 131 -2.78 14.57 -19.97
N GLU A 132 -2.90 15.89 -19.88
CA GLU A 132 -1.88 16.74 -19.25
C GLU A 132 -1.73 16.44 -17.76
N ILE A 133 -2.85 16.31 -17.03
CA ILE A 133 -2.86 15.91 -15.62
C ILE A 133 -2.19 14.54 -15.45
N ALA A 134 -2.56 13.56 -16.26
CA ALA A 134 -1.99 12.22 -16.24
C ALA A 134 -0.48 12.23 -16.56
N ALA A 135 -0.05 12.97 -17.58
CA ALA A 135 1.36 13.08 -17.95
C ALA A 135 2.19 13.73 -16.83
N LYS A 136 1.66 14.78 -16.19
CA LYS A 136 2.29 15.42 -15.04
C LYS A 136 2.38 14.45 -13.85
N ALA A 137 1.30 13.73 -13.57
CA ALA A 137 1.22 12.74 -12.52
C ALA A 137 2.25 11.61 -12.72
N LYS A 138 2.36 11.05 -13.92
CA LYS A 138 3.38 10.05 -14.27
C LYS A 138 4.80 10.56 -14.03
N ARG A 139 5.11 11.76 -14.52
CA ARG A 139 6.44 12.38 -14.29
C ARG A 139 6.75 12.59 -12.82
N GLN A 140 5.74 12.94 -12.01
CA GLN A 140 5.88 13.06 -10.57
C GLN A 140 6.08 11.69 -9.91
N GLY A 141 5.29 10.69 -10.28
CA GLY A 141 5.40 9.31 -9.79
C GLY A 141 6.79 8.73 -10.03
N VAL A 142 7.32 8.85 -11.25
CA VAL A 142 8.68 8.40 -11.59
C VAL A 142 9.73 9.10 -10.72
N LYS A 143 9.63 10.43 -10.56
CA LYS A 143 10.57 11.19 -9.71
C LYS A 143 10.47 10.79 -8.24
N GLU A 144 9.28 10.47 -7.75
CA GLU A 144 9.10 10.01 -6.38
C GLU A 144 9.66 8.60 -6.19
N GLN A 145 9.37 7.69 -7.11
CA GLN A 145 9.95 6.34 -7.10
C GLN A 145 11.48 6.38 -7.15
N GLU A 146 12.07 7.25 -7.98
CA GLU A 146 13.52 7.44 -8.03
C GLU A 146 14.08 8.00 -6.72
N LYS A 147 13.42 9.01 -6.14
CA LYS A 147 13.79 9.56 -4.82
C LYS A 147 13.69 8.49 -3.73
N ARG A 148 12.64 7.65 -3.77
CA ARG A 148 12.42 6.52 -2.84
C ARG A 148 13.52 5.47 -3.02
N ALA A 149 13.81 5.05 -4.25
CA ALA A 149 14.89 4.11 -4.56
C ALA A 149 16.25 4.62 -4.08
N ARG A 150 16.54 5.92 -4.29
CA ARG A 150 17.77 6.55 -3.81
C ARG A 150 17.86 6.57 -2.29
N LYS A 151 16.75 6.81 -1.58
CA LYS A 151 16.70 6.71 -0.12
C LYS A 151 16.91 5.27 0.34
N ALA A 152 16.34 4.28 -0.36
CA ALA A 152 16.52 2.84 -0.08
C ALA A 152 17.98 2.46 -0.13
N ALA A 153 18.62 2.77 -1.27
CA ALA A 153 20.01 2.46 -1.49
C ALA A 153 20.91 3.12 -0.45
N LYS A 154 20.57 4.32 0.03
CA LYS A 154 21.29 4.98 1.13
C LYS A 154 21.07 4.28 2.47
N HIS A 155 19.85 3.85 2.78
CA HIS A 155 19.55 3.14 4.02
C HIS A 155 20.28 1.78 4.07
N TYR A 156 20.19 0.99 3.00
CA TYR A 156 20.86 -0.30 2.89
C TYR A 156 22.39 -0.19 2.80
N ASN A 157 22.94 0.83 2.13
CA ASN A 157 24.40 1.05 2.12
C ASN A 157 24.92 1.65 3.42
N LEU A 158 24.11 2.44 4.14
CA LEU A 158 24.49 2.90 5.47
C LEU A 158 24.62 1.69 6.39
N ASP A 159 23.64 0.78 6.35
CA ASP A 159 23.65 -0.45 7.14
C ASP A 159 24.90 -1.30 6.83
N SER A 160 25.31 -1.44 5.56
CA SER A 160 26.53 -2.21 5.20
C SER A 160 27.86 -1.50 5.51
N THR A 161 27.88 -0.16 5.56
CA THR A 161 29.11 0.62 5.80
C THR A 161 29.31 0.92 7.29
N THR A 162 28.26 0.99 8.09
CA THR A 162 28.36 1.20 9.55
C THR A 162 28.75 -0.06 10.33
N VAL A 163 28.63 -1.26 9.74
CA VAL A 163 29.17 -2.49 10.38
C VAL A 163 30.70 -2.56 10.35
N ALA A 164 31.37 -1.72 9.56
CA ALA A 164 32.82 -1.77 9.39
C ALA A 164 33.61 -0.78 10.28
N ALA A 165 32.96 -0.02 11.18
CA ALA A 165 33.64 1.05 11.93
C ALA A 165 33.31 1.19 13.43
N ASP A 166 32.48 0.35 14.04
CA ASP A 166 32.33 0.28 15.51
C ASP A 166 32.05 -1.17 15.93
N SER A 167 33.12 -1.92 16.20
CA SER A 167 33.07 -3.31 16.65
C SER A 167 32.85 -3.46 18.16
N ASP A 168 32.03 -2.61 18.80
CA ASP A 168 31.89 -2.67 20.27
C ASP A 168 30.50 -2.40 20.85
N SER A 169 29.43 -2.56 20.05
CA SER A 169 28.06 -2.67 20.58
C SER A 169 27.10 -3.11 19.46
N CYS A 170 27.23 -4.35 19.02
CA CYS A 170 26.06 -5.04 18.47
C CYS A 170 25.33 -5.59 19.69
N GLU A 171 24.33 -4.85 20.19
CA GLU A 171 23.33 -5.49 21.05
C GLU A 171 22.66 -6.55 20.19
N SER A 172 22.99 -7.81 20.45
CA SER A 172 22.50 -8.92 19.65
C SER A 172 21.03 -9.18 20.02
N MET A 173 20.31 -9.96 19.21
CA MET A 173 18.92 -10.28 19.55
C MET A 173 18.83 -11.03 20.89
N GLU A 174 19.91 -11.73 21.26
CA GLU A 174 20.11 -12.36 22.56
C GLU A 174 20.21 -11.34 23.72
N ASP A 175 20.68 -10.11 23.52
CA ASP A 175 20.68 -9.08 24.59
C ASP A 175 19.27 -8.59 24.95
N TYR A 176 18.31 -8.71 24.02
CA TYR A 176 16.92 -8.29 24.25
C TYR A 176 16.03 -9.43 24.76
N PHE A 177 16.29 -10.67 24.31
CA PHE A 177 15.49 -11.85 24.66
C PHE A 177 16.15 -12.75 25.72
N GLY A 178 17.41 -12.49 26.08
CA GLY A 178 18.23 -13.36 26.92
C GLY A 178 18.83 -14.53 26.14
N GLU A 179 20.00 -15.01 26.57
CA GLU A 179 20.62 -16.27 26.08
C GLU A 179 19.93 -17.52 26.61
N ASP A 180 18.99 -17.35 27.55
CA ASP A 180 18.30 -18.47 28.14
C ASP A 180 17.36 -19.06 27.10
N ASP A 181 17.70 -20.26 26.63
CA ASP A 181 16.78 -21.27 26.11
C ASP A 181 15.73 -21.59 27.20
N VAL A 182 14.93 -20.61 27.62
CA VAL A 182 13.73 -20.83 28.41
C VAL A 182 12.77 -21.53 27.47
N ASP A 183 12.82 -22.86 27.52
CA ASP A 183 11.91 -23.75 26.82
C ASP A 183 10.50 -23.22 27.04
N PHE A 184 9.88 -22.76 25.97
CA PHE A 184 8.56 -22.13 25.98
C PHE A 184 7.51 -23.03 26.67
N ALA A 185 7.74 -24.35 26.66
CA ALA A 185 6.95 -25.32 27.41
C ALA A 185 7.05 -25.12 28.95
N THR A 186 8.22 -24.81 29.47
CA THR A 186 8.44 -24.57 30.91
C THR A 186 7.79 -23.26 31.36
N LEU A 187 7.82 -22.24 30.51
CA LEU A 187 7.12 -20.97 30.73
C LEU A 187 5.58 -21.13 30.73
N LEU A 188 5.04 -22.00 29.87
CA LEU A 188 3.60 -22.32 29.84
C LEU A 188 3.14 -23.11 31.07
N GLU A 189 4.00 -23.96 31.65
CA GLU A 189 3.70 -24.72 32.87
C GLU A 189 3.79 -23.86 34.14
N GLN A 190 4.69 -22.87 34.18
CA GLN A 190 4.81 -21.93 35.29
C GLN A 190 3.77 -20.81 35.26
N TYR A 191 3.10 -20.62 34.13
CA TYR A 191 2.05 -19.62 34.00
C TYR A 191 0.81 -20.04 34.79
N ASP A 192 0.42 -19.25 35.79
CA ASP A 192 -0.79 -19.50 36.57
C ASP A 192 -2.02 -19.09 35.77
N TRP A 193 -2.64 -20.06 35.10
CA TRP A 193 -3.86 -19.89 34.31
C TRP A 193 -5.09 -19.49 35.15
N THR A 194 -4.99 -19.44 36.48
CA THR A 194 -6.07 -18.94 37.34
C THR A 194 -6.10 -17.42 37.45
N GLU A 195 -5.00 -16.74 37.11
CA GLU A 195 -4.91 -15.28 37.03
C GLU A 195 -5.16 -14.76 35.59
N ILE A 196 -6.03 -15.41 34.83
CA ILE A 196 -6.52 -14.78 33.59
C ILE A 196 -7.40 -13.61 34.04
N PRO A 197 -7.02 -12.34 33.79
CA PRO A 197 -7.92 -11.23 34.07
C PRO A 197 -9.20 -11.50 33.29
N GLU A 198 -10.36 -11.49 33.98
CA GLU A 198 -11.66 -11.59 33.32
C GLU A 198 -11.66 -10.57 32.19
N LYS A 199 -11.65 -11.08 30.97
CA LYS A 199 -11.75 -10.23 29.79
C LYS A 199 -13.08 -9.52 29.95
N ASP A 200 -13.05 -8.21 30.14
CA ASP A 200 -14.25 -7.39 30.18
C ASP A 200 -15.02 -7.62 28.87
N ASP A 201 -15.94 -8.58 28.88
CA ASP A 201 -16.83 -8.94 27.77
C ASP A 201 -17.92 -7.86 27.57
N GLN A 202 -17.71 -6.65 28.12
CA GLN A 202 -18.58 -5.50 28.02
C GLN A 202 -18.47 -4.75 26.68
N GLU A 203 -17.45 -4.99 25.85
CA GLU A 203 -17.33 -4.34 24.53
C GLU A 203 -17.89 -5.16 23.36
N ARG A 204 -18.42 -6.37 23.59
CA ARG A 204 -19.01 -7.21 22.52
C ARG A 204 -20.53 -7.17 22.39
N ARG A 205 -21.21 -6.26 23.08
CA ARG A 205 -22.66 -5.98 22.87
C ARG A 205 -22.99 -4.52 23.14
N LYS A 206 -22.75 -3.68 22.14
CA LYS A 206 -23.61 -2.52 21.88
C LYS A 206 -23.94 -2.54 20.39
N ASP A 207 -25.05 -3.21 20.11
CA ASP A 207 -25.80 -3.13 18.87
C ASP A 207 -26.29 -1.70 18.62
#